data_AF-A0A2A5VJ00-F1
#
_entry.id   AF-A0A2A5VJ00-F1
#
_cell.length_a   1.000
_cell.length_b   1.000
_cell.length_c   1.000
_cell.angle_alpha   90.00
_cell.angle_beta   90.00
_cell.angle_gamma   90.00
#
_symmetry.space_group_name_H-M   'P 1'
#
loop_
_entity.id
_entity.type
_entity.pdbx_description
1 polymer ?
#
loop_
_entity_poly.entity_id
_entity_poly.type
_entity_poly.pdbx_seq_one_letter_code
_entity_poly.pdbx_strand_id
1 'polypeptide(L)' 'MGLGRAVLFGTLAMIPGALLSLFGWILSGSPEEWSTKLWLSCYAPFFGCVAAGVMIGLKDEGSPDLEV' A
#
# COMPACT_ATOMS: atom_id res chain seq x y z
N MET A 1 -16.20 4.79 -13.33
CA MET A 1 -15.58 5.94 -12.63
C MET A 1 -14.36 5.45 -11.84
N GLY A 2 -13.15 5.57 -12.40
CA GLY A 2 -11.93 5.04 -11.78
C GLY A 2 -11.48 5.76 -10.50
N LEU A 3 -11.77 7.07 -10.38
CA LEU A 3 -11.26 7.87 -9.24
C LEU A 3 -11.87 7.46 -7.89
N GLY A 4 -13.19 7.23 -7.82
CA GLY A 4 -13.85 6.83 -6.57
C GLY A 4 -13.37 5.45 -6.07
N ARG A 5 -13.17 4.50 -7.00
CA ARG A 5 -12.59 3.19 -6.70
C ARG A 5 -11.13 3.33 -6.25
N ALA A 6 -10.32 4.13 -6.95
CA ALA A 6 -8.93 4.38 -6.57
C ALA A 6 -8.80 4.93 -5.14
N VAL A 7 -9.65 5.88 -4.76
CA VAL A 7 -9.69 6.40 -3.39
C VAL A 7 -10.11 5.33 -2.39
N LEU A 8 -11.15 4.54 -2.69
CA LEU A 8 -11.62 3.45 -1.83
C LEU A 8 -10.53 2.39 -1.61
N PHE A 9 -9.99 1.82 -2.68
CA PHE A 9 -8.97 0.77 -2.60
C PHE A 9 -7.65 1.29 -1.99
N GLY A 10 -7.24 2.51 -2.33
CA GLY A 10 -6.08 3.15 -1.69
C GLY A 10 -6.26 3.33 -0.18
N THR A 11 -7.46 3.73 0.25
CA THR A 11 -7.80 3.89 1.67
C THR A 11 -7.82 2.54 2.39
N LEU A 12 -8.45 1.52 1.81
CA LEU A 12 -8.47 0.17 2.37
C LEU A 12 -7.06 -0.43 2.47
N ALA A 13 -6.19 -0.13 1.52
CA ALA A 13 -4.80 -0.59 1.51
C ALA A 13 -3.91 0.06 2.60
N MET A 14 -4.37 1.12 3.28
CA MET A 14 -3.66 1.66 4.45
C MET A 14 -3.59 0.64 5.59
N ILE A 15 -4.58 -0.25 5.73
CA ILE A 15 -4.60 -1.26 6.80
C ILE A 15 -3.42 -2.25 6.64
N PRO A 16 -3.29 -2.99 5.51
CA PRO A 16 -2.13 -3.85 5.32
C PRO A 16 -0.82 -3.06 5.27
N GLY A 17 -0.82 -1.83 4.72
CA GLY A 17 0.36 -0.96 4.71
C GLY A 17 0.87 -0.63 6.11
N ALA A 18 -0.03 -0.28 7.04
CA ALA A 18 0.32 0.02 8.43
C ALA A 18 0.87 -1.22 9.15
N LEU A 19 0.24 -2.39 8.95
CA LEU A 19 0.72 -3.65 9.52
C LEU A 19 2.12 -4.01 9.02
N LEU A 20 2.37 -3.92 7.71
CA LEU A 20 3.71 -4.20 7.15
C LEU A 20 4.77 -3.21 7.62
N SER A 21 4.39 -1.94 7.83
CA SER A 21 5.28 -0.93 8.39
C SER A 21 5.64 -1.22 9.84
N LEU A 22 4.66 -1.68 10.63
CA LEU A 22 4.90 -2.14 11.99
C LEU A 22 5.84 -3.36 12.01
N PHE A 23 5.65 -4.33 11.11
CA PHE A 23 6.58 -5.45 10.97
C PHE A 23 7.97 -4.97 10.57
N GLY A 24 8.09 -4.02 9.66
CA GLY A 24 9.38 -3.42 9.28
C GLY A 24 10.11 -2.78 10.47
N TRP A 25 9.37 -2.11 11.35
CA TRP A 25 9.92 -1.55 12.59
C TRP A 25 10.36 -2.64 13.58
N ILE A 26 9.52 -3.67 13.80
CA ILE A 26 9.85 -4.81 14.69
C ILE A 26 11.11 -5.53 14.19
N LEU A 27 11.19 -5.83 12.89
CA LEU A 27 12.33 -6.50 12.26
C LEU A 27 13.61 -5.64 12.30
N SER A 28 13.48 -4.32 12.40
CA SER A 28 14.60 -3.39 12.58
C SER A 28 15.11 -3.34 14.03
N GLY A 29 14.56 -4.15 14.93
CA GLY A 29 14.94 -4.20 16.34
C GLY A 29 14.20 -3.20 17.21
N SER A 30 13.06 -2.68 16.74
CA SER A 30 12.23 -1.72 17.49
C SER A 30 13.02 -0.55 18.11
N PRO A 31 13.87 0.16 17.34
CA PRO A 31 14.71 1.21 17.90
C PRO A 31 13.85 2.40 18.33
N GLU A 32 14.25 3.03 19.44
CA GLU A 32 13.62 4.24 19.95
C GLU A 32 13.95 5.46 19.09
N GLU A 33 15.17 5.53 18.55
CA GLU A 33 15.64 6.62 17.72
C GLU A 33 15.30 6.41 16.24
N TRP A 34 14.85 7.48 15.59
CA TRP A 34 14.53 7.45 14.17
C TRP A 34 15.80 7.44 13.32
N SER A 35 15.87 6.56 12.33
CA SER A 35 17.00 6.46 11.41
C SER A 35 16.55 6.38 9.95
N THR A 36 17.48 6.62 9.02
CA THR A 36 17.21 6.49 7.58
C THR A 36 16.74 5.07 7.21
N LYS A 37 17.22 4.05 7.91
CA LYS A 37 16.77 2.66 7.72
C LYS A 37 15.32 2.48 8.13
N LEU A 38 14.93 3.08 9.26
CA LEU A 38 13.55 3.09 9.75
C LEU A 38 12.60 3.83 8.81
N TRP A 39 13.08 4.93 8.23
CA TRP A 39 12.34 5.66 7.21
C TRP A 39 11.96 4.72 6.06
N LEU A 40 12.92 3.97 5.54
CA LEU A 40 12.66 3.04 4.44
C LEU A 40 11.73 1.89 4.87
N SER A 41 11.97 1.27 6.03
CA SER A 41 11.20 0.13 6.51
C SER A 41 9.75 0.48 6.84
N CYS A 42 9.45 1.73 7.20
CA CYS A 42 8.11 2.16 7.60
C CYS A 42 7.36 2.85 6.46
N TYR A 43 8.02 3.66 5.62
CA TYR A 43 7.32 4.41 4.57
C TYR A 43 7.14 3.62 3.29
N ALA A 44 8.13 2.81 2.89
CA ALA A 44 8.04 2.04 1.65
C ALA A 44 6.86 1.04 1.67
N PRO A 45 6.66 0.20 2.71
CA PRO A 45 5.50 -0.70 2.73
C PRO A 45 4.17 0.05 2.85
N PHE A 46 4.09 1.10 3.68
CA PHE A 46 2.85 1.88 3.82
C PHE A 46 2.40 2.47 2.49
N PHE A 47 3.26 3.29 1.87
CA PHE A 47 2.92 3.96 0.62
C PHE A 47 2.91 3.01 -0.56
N GLY A 48 3.70 1.92 -0.52
CA GLY A 48 3.65 0.85 -1.51
C GLY A 48 2.27 0.19 -1.55
N CYS A 49 1.69 -0.13 -0.39
CA CYS A 49 0.33 -0.67 -0.32
C CYS A 49 -0.72 0.34 -0.80
N VAL A 50 -0.62 1.61 -0.38
CA VAL A 50 -1.54 2.67 -0.85
C VAL A 50 -1.47 2.82 -2.37
N ALA A 51 -0.27 2.90 -2.94
CA ALA A 51 -0.06 2.99 -4.38
C ALA A 51 -0.64 1.75 -5.10
N ALA A 52 -0.44 0.55 -4.56
CA ALA A 52 -1.02 -0.67 -5.11
C ALA A 52 -2.56 -0.63 -5.09
N GLY A 53 -3.17 -0.20 -3.98
CA GLY A 53 -4.62 -0.03 -3.88
C GLY A 53 -5.16 0.99 -4.89
N VAL A 54 -4.48 2.12 -5.04
CA VAL A 54 -4.81 3.14 -6.05
C VAL A 54 -4.73 2.56 -7.47
N MET A 55 -3.64 1.86 -7.81
CA MET A 55 -3.48 1.22 -9.13
C MET A 55 -4.58 0.19 -9.41
N ILE A 56 -4.97 -0.60 -8.42
CA ILE A 56 -6.08 -1.56 -8.54
C ILE A 56 -7.40 -0.83 -8.77
N GLY A 57 -7.67 0.23 -8.03
CA GLY A 57 -8.91 0.99 -8.19
C GLY A 57 -8.97 1.82 -9.47
N LEU A 58 -7.83 2.20 -10.04
CA LEU A 58 -7.71 2.85 -11.35
C LEU A 58 -7.81 1.88 -12.52
N LYS A 59 -7.56 0.59 -12.31
CA LYS A 59 -7.63 -0.44 -13.36
C LYS A 59 -9.09 -0.61 -13.78
N ASP A 60 -9.39 -0.24 -15.02
CA ASP A 60 -10.75 -0.21 -15.56
C ASP A 60 -11.28 -1.64 -15.80
N GLU A 61 -12.58 -1.87 -15.59
CA GLU A 61 -13.26 -3.15 -15.89
C GLU A 61 -13.52 -3.34 -17.41
N GLY A 62 -12.89 -2.53 -18.26
CA GLY A 62 -13.07 -2.51 -19.71
C GLY A 62 -12.15 -3.45 -20.49
N SER A 63 -11.87 -4.66 -19.99
CA SER A 63 -11.37 -5.75 -20.84
C SER A 63 -12.49 -6.79 -21.00
N PRO A 64 -13.41 -6.63 -21.97
CA PRO A 64 -14.17 -7.74 -22.50
C PRO A 64 -13.22 -8.64 -23.32
N ASP A 65 -12.35 -9.38 -22.64
CA ASP A 65 -11.53 -10.44 -23.24
C ASP A 65 -11.52 -11.65 -22.29
N LEU A 66 -12.73 -12.10 -21.97
CA LEU A 66 -13.01 -13.43 -21.44
C LEU A 66 -14.23 -14.01 -22.19
N GLU A 67 -14.18 -13.90 -23.52
CA GLU A 67 -14.84 -14.81 -24.43
C GLU A 67 -13.81 -15.85 -24.90
N VAL A 68 -13.60 -16.90 -24.11
CA VAL A 68 -13.20 -18.25 -24.60
C VAL A 68 -13.83 -19.30 -23.68
#